data_AF-A0A3D2S5Y2-F1
#
_entry.id   AF-A0A3D2S5Y2-F1
#
_cell.length_a   1.000
_cell.length_b   1.000
_cell.length_c   1.000
_cell.angle_alpha   90.00
_cell.angle_beta   90.00
_cell.angle_gamma   90.00
#
_symmetry.space_group_name_H-M   'P 1'
#
loop_
_entity.id
_entity.type
_entity.pdbx_description
1 polymer ?
#
loop_
_entity_poly.entity_id
_entity_poly.type
_entity_poly.pdbx_seq_one_letter_code
_entity_poly.pdbx_strand_id
1 'polypeptide(L)'
;MKEYLLEILWYDYLIYLIYIVFFSYLIDRIGRVGFGLSARTTRITMLTFLLYCACIIADSLFDFMPFMPDTHLYSYMITTGLYPETSSVNVLAIYYLSIGIGILCLNSPVIFTFFNILFYILGMQFFISGCIITREKRKEAQQYVMSLFLLLWPAAFMYIAVPLREAYILLAMGIYLTGVVRLLHVGKAFHLLVGALLLLLLRMQLLIAVIPVTAVLLIWKRPMATWLRAAAVAGIAI
;
A
#
# COMPACT_ATOMS: atom_id res chain seq x y z
N MET A 1 -3.08 5.53 -27.10
CA MET A 1 -3.00 6.64 -26.15
C MET A 1 -4.15 6.52 -25.15
N LYS A 2 -3.82 6.39 -23.86
CA LYS A 2 -4.80 6.13 -22.78
C LYS A 2 -5.68 7.36 -22.55
N GLU A 3 -6.98 7.15 -22.33
CA GLU A 3 -7.96 8.24 -22.22
C GLU A 3 -7.60 9.29 -21.16
N TYR A 4 -7.08 8.86 -20.01
CA TYR A 4 -6.69 9.77 -18.92
C TYR A 4 -5.37 10.52 -19.15
N LEU A 5 -4.63 10.22 -20.22
CA LEU A 5 -3.41 10.92 -20.62
C LEU A 5 -3.64 11.94 -21.75
N LEU A 6 -4.81 11.89 -22.41
CA LEU A 6 -5.14 12.74 -23.56
C LEU A 6 -5.40 14.20 -23.19
N GLU A 7 -5.76 14.47 -21.94
CA GLU A 7 -6.14 15.82 -21.47
C GLU A 7 -5.00 16.54 -20.73
N ILE A 8 -3.78 16.01 -20.74
CA ILE A 8 -2.65 16.60 -20.00
C ILE A 8 -2.12 17.84 -20.74
N LEU A 9 -2.18 18.97 -20.05
CA LEU A 9 -1.63 20.24 -20.51
C LEU A 9 -0.27 20.51 -19.87
N TRP A 10 0.52 21.40 -20.47
CA TRP A 10 1.90 21.63 -20.04
C TRP A 10 2.02 22.09 -18.58
N TYR A 11 1.01 22.83 -18.08
CA TYR A 11 0.99 23.31 -16.69
C TYR A 11 0.67 22.21 -15.68
N ASP A 12 0.07 21.10 -16.10
CA ASP A 12 -0.17 19.95 -15.23
C ASP A 12 1.14 19.34 -14.76
N TYR A 13 2.19 19.37 -15.59
CA TYR A 13 3.53 18.94 -15.17
C TYR A 13 4.11 19.80 -14.04
N LEU A 14 3.76 21.09 -13.97
CA LEU A 14 4.15 21.94 -12.85
C LEU A 14 3.43 21.53 -11.56
N ILE A 15 2.14 21.20 -11.67
CA ILE A 15 1.36 20.65 -10.56
C ILE A 15 1.96 19.31 -10.12
N TYR A 16 2.28 18.42 -11.05
CA TYR A 16 2.91 17.13 -10.77
C TYR A 16 4.23 17.31 -10.02
N LEU A 17 5.05 18.28 -10.41
CA LEU A 17 6.29 18.59 -9.70
C LEU A 17 6.04 18.99 -8.23
N ILE A 18 5.02 19.83 -7.98
CA ILE A 18 4.63 20.22 -6.61
C ILE A 18 4.26 18.99 -5.79
N TYR A 19 3.41 18.09 -6.33
CA TYR A 19 3.02 16.86 -5.65
C TYR A 19 4.21 15.93 -5.40
N ILE A 20 5.10 15.77 -6.38
CA ILE A 20 6.30 14.92 -6.25
C ILE A 20 7.20 15.44 -5.13
N VAL A 21 7.45 16.75 -5.06
CA VAL A 21 8.26 17.36 -4.00
C VAL A 21 7.58 17.18 -2.63
N PHE A 22 6.28 17.47 -2.55
CA PHE A 22 5.52 17.33 -1.32
C PHE A 22 5.48 15.88 -0.81
N PHE A 23 5.23 14.90 -1.68
CA PHE A 23 5.21 13.49 -1.32
C PHE A 23 6.59 12.96 -0.98
N SER A 24 7.64 13.40 -1.67
CA SER A 24 9.02 13.06 -1.31
C SER A 24 9.35 13.55 0.11
N TYR A 25 8.92 14.76 0.45
CA TYR A 25 9.04 15.28 1.81
C TYR A 25 8.26 14.44 2.83
N LEU A 26 7.01 14.06 2.53
CA LEU A 26 6.22 13.20 3.42
C LEU A 26 6.85 11.83 3.62
N ILE A 27 7.34 11.18 2.56
CA ILE A 27 8.01 9.86 2.61
C ILE A 27 9.23 9.92 3.53
N ASP A 28 10.03 10.99 3.45
CA ASP A 28 11.20 11.13 4.31
C ASP A 28 10.80 11.40 5.77
N ARG A 29 9.85 12.31 6.01
CA ARG A 29 9.41 12.67 7.38
C ARG A 29 8.70 11.52 8.07
N ILE A 30 7.75 10.88 7.40
CA ILE A 30 7.02 9.73 7.96
C ILE A 30 7.98 8.56 8.17
N GLY A 31 8.86 8.27 7.21
CA GLY A 31 9.85 7.20 7.34
C GLY A 31 10.82 7.41 8.51
N ARG A 32 11.44 8.60 8.63
CA ARG A 32 12.43 8.86 9.69
C ARG A 32 11.80 9.11 11.06
N VAL A 33 10.80 10.00 11.13
CA VAL A 33 10.22 10.45 12.40
C VAL A 33 9.09 9.53 12.85
N GLY A 34 8.20 9.16 11.94
CA GLY A 34 7.07 8.28 12.26
C GLY A 34 7.50 6.83 12.50
N PHE A 35 8.35 6.29 11.64
CA PHE A 35 8.72 4.87 11.66
C PHE A 35 10.15 4.58 12.16
N GLY A 36 10.97 5.60 12.42
CA GLY A 36 12.32 5.42 12.95
C GLY A 36 13.27 4.69 11.99
N LEU A 37 13.06 4.85 10.68
CA LEU A 37 13.93 4.28 9.64
C LEU A 37 15.24 5.05 9.50
N SER A 38 16.29 4.36 9.06
CA SER A 38 17.57 4.99 8.78
C SER A 38 17.48 5.95 7.60
N ALA A 39 18.32 7.00 7.60
CA ALA A 39 18.37 7.96 6.50
C ALA A 39 18.73 7.31 5.15
N ARG A 40 19.53 6.24 5.14
CA ARG A 40 19.86 5.50 3.92
C ARG A 40 18.63 4.79 3.36
N THR A 41 17.88 4.11 4.21
CA THR A 41 16.64 3.43 3.83
C THR A 41 15.59 4.41 3.32
N THR A 42 15.38 5.55 4.00
CA THR A 42 14.39 6.51 3.52
C THR A 42 14.77 7.14 2.19
N ARG A 43 16.07 7.39 1.96
CA ARG A 43 16.59 7.84 0.64
C ARG A 43 16.30 6.82 -0.46
N ILE A 44 16.47 5.51 -0.20
CA ILE A 44 16.14 4.48 -1.20
C ILE A 44 14.64 4.49 -1.48
N THR A 45 13.79 4.51 -0.46
CA THR A 45 12.34 4.55 -0.68
C THR A 45 11.88 5.80 -1.42
N MET A 46 12.53 6.95 -1.16
CA MET A 46 12.29 8.18 -1.90
C MET A 46 12.77 8.06 -3.35
N LEU A 47 13.93 7.44 -3.59
CA LEU A 47 14.41 7.15 -4.95
C LEU A 47 13.45 6.22 -5.69
N THR A 48 12.90 5.20 -5.03
CA THR A 48 11.87 4.32 -5.62
C THR A 48 10.62 5.12 -6.00
N PHE A 49 10.15 6.00 -5.11
CA PHE A 49 9.03 6.89 -5.40
C PHE A 49 9.29 7.77 -6.63
N LEU A 50 10.45 8.44 -6.67
CA LEU A 50 10.85 9.31 -7.78
C LEU A 50 10.96 8.55 -9.10
N LEU A 51 11.54 7.35 -9.07
CA LEU A 51 11.65 6.48 -10.25
C LEU A 51 10.26 6.14 -10.80
N TYR A 52 9.32 5.75 -9.94
CA TYR A 52 7.97 5.40 -10.38
C TYR A 52 7.21 6.62 -10.92
N CYS A 53 7.35 7.78 -10.28
CA CYS A 53 6.77 9.03 -10.80
C CYS A 53 7.36 9.42 -12.16
N ALA A 54 8.69 9.31 -12.31
CA ALA A 54 9.36 9.57 -13.58
C ALA A 54 8.87 8.64 -14.69
N CYS A 55 8.63 7.37 -14.37
CA CYS A 55 8.08 6.41 -15.33
C CYS A 55 6.65 6.74 -15.74
N ILE A 56 5.78 7.20 -14.83
CA ILE A 56 4.42 7.66 -15.18
C ILE A 56 4.49 8.89 -16.09
N ILE A 57 5.37 9.85 -15.78
CA ILE A 57 5.57 11.03 -16.62
C ILE A 57 6.09 10.61 -18.00
N ALA A 58 7.05 9.69 -18.08
CA ALA A 58 7.53 9.18 -19.35
C ALA A 58 6.41 8.45 -20.12
N ASP A 59 5.58 7.67 -19.44
CA ASP A 59 4.44 6.98 -20.07
C ASP A 59 3.40 7.94 -20.62
N SER A 60 3.21 9.11 -19.99
CA SER A 60 2.38 10.19 -20.54
C SER A 60 2.87 10.70 -21.90
N LEU A 61 4.16 10.56 -22.19
CA LEU A 61 4.79 11.02 -23.44
C LEU A 61 4.96 9.91 -24.48
N PHE A 62 5.19 8.67 -24.04
CA PHE A 62 5.61 7.56 -24.91
C PHE A 62 4.62 6.38 -24.96
N ASP A 63 3.59 6.34 -24.11
CA ASP A 63 2.53 5.31 -24.08
C ASP A 63 3.06 3.86 -24.10
N PHE A 64 3.99 3.53 -23.20
CA PHE A 64 4.70 2.25 -23.19
C PHE A 64 4.21 1.26 -22.13
N MET A 65 3.53 1.73 -21.07
CA MET A 65 3.00 0.86 -20.02
C MET A 65 1.70 0.18 -20.48
N PRO A 66 1.50 -1.12 -20.19
CA PRO A 66 0.31 -1.83 -20.61
C PRO A 66 -0.95 -1.26 -19.94
N PHE A 67 -2.05 -1.22 -20.70
CA PHE A 67 -3.34 -0.76 -20.19
C PHE A 67 -4.05 -1.88 -19.43
N MET A 68 -4.39 -1.65 -18.15
CA MET A 68 -5.17 -2.60 -17.36
C MET A 68 -6.67 -2.30 -17.48
N PRO A 69 -7.55 -3.29 -17.60
CA PRO A 69 -8.99 -3.06 -17.87
C PRO A 69 -9.69 -2.26 -16.77
N ASP A 70 -9.32 -2.47 -15.51
CA ASP A 70 -9.90 -1.76 -14.36
C ASP A 70 -9.52 -0.27 -14.30
N THR A 71 -8.54 0.16 -15.10
CA THR A 71 -8.06 1.55 -15.14
C THR A 71 -9.17 2.52 -15.54
N HIS A 72 -10.06 2.14 -16.48
CA HIS A 72 -11.17 2.99 -16.89
C HIS A 72 -12.14 3.25 -15.74
N LEU A 73 -12.44 2.22 -14.95
CA LEU A 73 -13.38 2.31 -13.83
C LEU A 73 -12.90 3.33 -12.79
N TYR A 74 -11.65 3.20 -12.35
CA TYR A 74 -11.08 4.10 -11.36
C TYR A 74 -10.83 5.50 -11.92
N SER A 75 -10.36 5.60 -13.16
CA SER A 75 -10.18 6.91 -13.81
C SER A 75 -11.51 7.65 -13.90
N TYR A 76 -12.60 6.97 -14.29
CA TYR A 76 -13.94 7.52 -14.31
C TYR A 76 -14.40 7.98 -12.92
N MET A 77 -14.20 7.16 -11.88
CA MET A 77 -14.55 7.52 -10.50
C MET A 77 -13.80 8.76 -10.02
N ILE A 78 -12.54 8.92 -10.39
CA ILE A 78 -11.69 10.05 -9.99
C ILE A 78 -12.08 11.32 -10.75
N THR A 79 -12.32 11.22 -12.06
CA THR A 79 -12.63 12.39 -12.89
C THR A 79 -14.03 12.92 -12.65
N THR A 80 -15.02 12.02 -12.53
CA THR A 80 -16.43 12.40 -12.39
C THR A 80 -16.89 12.51 -10.94
N GLY A 81 -16.18 11.87 -10.00
CA GLY A 81 -16.63 11.74 -8.61
C GLY A 81 -17.87 10.85 -8.45
N LEU A 82 -18.30 10.13 -9.49
CA LEU A 82 -19.50 9.30 -9.48
C LEU A 82 -19.16 7.82 -9.30
N TYR A 83 -20.08 7.09 -8.66
CA TYR A 83 -20.00 5.64 -8.53
C TYR A 83 -20.72 4.96 -9.69
N PRO A 84 -20.04 4.13 -10.51
CA PRO A 84 -20.70 3.38 -11.57
C PRO A 84 -21.63 2.32 -10.96
N GLU A 85 -22.93 2.40 -11.28
CA GLU A 85 -23.99 1.54 -10.72
C GLU A 85 -23.78 0.02 -10.95
N THR A 86 -22.95 -0.34 -11.94
CA THR A 86 -22.60 -1.72 -12.29
C THR A 86 -21.51 -2.34 -11.41
N SER A 87 -21.00 -1.60 -10.41
CA SER A 87 -19.82 -1.99 -9.64
C SER A 87 -20.15 -2.87 -8.41
N SER A 88 -19.23 -3.78 -8.07
CA SER A 88 -19.38 -4.65 -6.89
C SER A 88 -19.25 -3.90 -5.55
N VAL A 89 -19.83 -4.44 -4.48
CA VAL A 89 -19.81 -3.86 -3.11
C VAL A 89 -18.40 -3.51 -2.62
N ASN A 90 -17.37 -4.29 -3.00
CA ASN A 90 -15.98 -3.99 -2.61
C ASN A 90 -15.46 -2.68 -3.23
N VAL A 91 -16.00 -2.30 -4.40
CA VAL A 91 -15.66 -1.03 -5.06
C VAL A 91 -16.31 0.15 -4.31
N LEU A 92 -17.40 -0.07 -3.57
CA LEU A 92 -18.08 0.98 -2.80
C LEU A 92 -17.22 1.53 -1.65
N ALA A 93 -16.54 0.64 -0.92
CA ALA A 93 -15.62 1.06 0.15
C ALA A 93 -14.45 1.88 -0.42
N ILE A 94 -13.93 1.44 -1.57
CA ILE A 94 -12.88 2.17 -2.29
C ILE A 94 -13.43 3.50 -2.82
N TYR A 95 -14.66 3.55 -3.33
CA TYR A 95 -15.29 4.79 -3.80
C TYR A 95 -15.34 5.86 -2.70
N TYR A 96 -15.78 5.53 -1.48
CA TYR A 96 -15.80 6.50 -0.39
C TYR A 96 -14.41 6.99 0.01
N LEU A 97 -13.40 6.10 0.02
CA LEU A 97 -12.00 6.49 0.23
C LEU A 97 -11.49 7.37 -0.92
N SER A 98 -11.84 7.01 -2.16
CA SER A 98 -11.42 7.67 -3.39
C SER A 98 -12.09 9.02 -3.59
N ILE A 99 -13.25 9.32 -2.99
CA ILE A 99 -13.83 10.69 -3.03
C ILE A 99 -12.91 11.66 -2.31
N GLY A 100 -12.51 11.34 -1.07
CA GLY A 100 -11.63 12.20 -0.29
C GLY A 100 -10.28 12.39 -0.98
N ILE A 101 -9.76 11.33 -1.57
CA ILE A 101 -8.50 11.36 -2.31
C ILE A 101 -8.67 12.08 -3.66
N GLY A 102 -9.80 11.91 -4.35
CA GLY A 102 -10.11 12.55 -5.62
C GLY A 102 -10.09 14.07 -5.53
N ILE A 103 -10.65 14.63 -4.44
CA ILE A 103 -10.55 16.06 -4.12
C ILE A 103 -9.08 16.47 -3.96
N LEU A 104 -8.30 15.69 -3.20
CA LEU A 104 -6.86 15.94 -3.03
C LEU A 104 -6.06 15.73 -4.31
N CYS A 105 -6.58 15.00 -5.28
CA CYS A 105 -5.98 14.77 -6.59
C CYS A 105 -6.43 15.81 -7.64
N LEU A 106 -7.26 16.78 -7.27
CA LEU A 106 -7.86 17.74 -8.21
C LEU A 106 -8.58 17.03 -9.36
N ASN A 107 -9.18 15.86 -9.09
CA ASN A 107 -9.81 14.97 -10.06
C ASN A 107 -8.87 14.49 -11.20
N SER A 108 -7.55 14.56 -11.02
CA SER A 108 -6.56 14.05 -11.97
C SER A 108 -6.19 12.59 -11.68
N PRO A 109 -6.43 11.65 -12.62
CA PRO A 109 -6.00 10.25 -12.47
C PRO A 109 -4.48 10.08 -12.35
N VAL A 110 -3.69 10.99 -12.93
CA VAL A 110 -2.22 10.97 -12.82
C VAL A 110 -1.79 11.27 -11.38
N ILE A 111 -2.35 12.32 -10.79
CA ILE A 111 -2.07 12.68 -9.39
C ILE A 111 -2.54 11.57 -8.45
N PHE A 112 -3.69 10.95 -8.73
CA PHE A 112 -4.14 9.78 -7.99
C PHE A 112 -3.15 8.62 -8.06
N THR A 113 -2.51 8.41 -9.21
CA THR A 113 -1.46 7.39 -9.34
C THR A 113 -0.23 7.73 -8.48
N PHE A 114 0.10 9.01 -8.29
CA PHE A 114 1.14 9.41 -7.33
C PHE A 114 0.75 9.10 -5.88
N PHE A 115 -0.52 9.27 -5.50
CA PHE A 115 -1.02 8.83 -4.19
C PHE A 115 -0.92 7.31 -4.03
N ASN A 116 -1.24 6.53 -5.07
CA ASN A 116 -1.07 5.09 -5.05
C ASN A 116 0.39 4.68 -4.81
N ILE A 117 1.34 5.32 -5.50
CA ILE A 117 2.77 5.09 -5.23
C ILE A 117 3.11 5.48 -3.80
N LEU A 118 2.65 6.64 -3.32
CA LEU A 118 2.87 7.08 -1.94
C LEU A 118 2.38 6.04 -0.93
N PHE A 119 1.14 5.57 -1.03
CA PHE A 119 0.57 4.57 -0.12
C PHE A 119 1.33 3.25 -0.16
N TYR A 120 1.77 2.82 -1.33
CA TYR A 120 2.63 1.66 -1.43
C TYR A 120 3.94 1.83 -0.66
N ILE A 121 4.65 2.94 -0.90
CA ILE A 121 5.92 3.23 -0.23
C ILE A 121 5.71 3.33 1.29
N LEU A 122 4.65 3.98 1.75
CA LEU A 122 4.31 4.07 3.17
C LEU A 122 4.00 2.71 3.79
N GLY A 123 3.24 1.85 3.09
CA GLY A 123 2.96 0.49 3.54
C GLY A 123 4.23 -0.35 3.69
N MET A 124 5.16 -0.19 2.75
CA MET A 124 6.44 -0.89 2.78
C MET A 124 7.39 -0.34 3.85
N GLN A 125 7.45 0.98 4.03
CA GLN A 125 8.18 1.58 5.14
C GLN A 125 7.62 1.11 6.49
N PHE A 126 6.29 1.02 6.62
CA PHE A 126 5.64 0.50 7.82
C PHE A 126 6.04 -0.95 8.09
N PHE A 127 6.01 -1.80 7.05
CA PHE A 127 6.45 -3.19 7.12
C PHE A 127 7.91 -3.34 7.52
N ILE A 128 8.81 -2.59 6.88
CA ILE A 128 10.23 -2.57 7.23
C ILE A 128 10.40 -2.17 8.70
N SER A 129 9.67 -1.14 9.17
CA SER A 129 9.69 -0.71 10.57
C SER A 129 9.29 -1.84 11.54
N GLY A 130 8.30 -2.64 11.14
CA GLY A 130 7.74 -3.75 11.89
C GLY A 130 8.68 -4.95 12.03
N CYS A 131 9.53 -5.18 11.04
CA CYS A 131 10.43 -6.35 10.99
C CYS A 131 11.68 -6.22 11.88
N ILE A 132 11.97 -5.03 12.41
CA ILE A 132 13.24 -4.73 13.09
C ILE A 132 13.24 -5.13 14.58
N ILE A 133 12.24 -5.85 15.06
CA ILE A 133 12.06 -6.11 16.50
C ILE A 133 13.18 -6.98 17.11
N THR A 134 14.00 -7.64 16.28
CA THR A 134 14.81 -8.75 16.77
C THR A 134 16.25 -8.42 17.20
N ARG A 135 17.04 -7.53 16.58
CA ARG A 135 18.42 -7.20 17.04
C ARG A 135 18.95 -5.84 16.53
N GLU A 136 19.40 -4.96 17.44
CA GLU A 136 19.94 -3.63 17.10
C GLU A 136 21.17 -3.67 16.18
N LYS A 137 22.09 -4.62 16.36
CA LYS A 137 23.39 -4.62 15.66
C LYS A 137 23.32 -4.75 14.13
N ARG A 138 22.22 -5.26 13.57
CA ARG A 138 22.04 -5.41 12.09
C ARG A 138 20.83 -4.65 11.54
N LYS A 139 20.22 -3.79 12.37
CA LYS A 139 19.01 -3.03 12.06
C LYS A 139 19.14 -2.24 10.75
N GLU A 140 20.20 -1.46 10.59
CA GLU A 140 20.36 -0.60 9.40
C GLU A 140 20.59 -1.42 8.12
N ALA A 141 21.45 -2.44 8.18
CA ALA A 141 21.73 -3.30 7.03
C ALA A 141 20.49 -4.06 6.56
N GLN A 142 19.66 -4.57 7.48
CA GLN A 142 18.40 -5.23 7.14
C GLN A 142 17.40 -4.27 6.49
N GLN A 143 17.22 -3.07 7.06
CA GLN A 143 16.35 -2.06 6.46
C GLN A 143 16.80 -1.69 5.05
N TYR A 144 18.11 -1.50 4.86
CA TYR A 144 18.71 -1.18 3.58
C TYR A 144 18.44 -2.27 2.53
N VAL A 145 18.72 -3.53 2.86
CA VAL A 145 18.49 -4.67 1.96
C VAL A 145 17.00 -4.82 1.62
N MET A 146 16.10 -4.69 2.60
CA MET A 146 14.65 -4.72 2.34
C MET A 146 14.20 -3.57 1.42
N SER A 147 14.76 -2.37 1.59
CA SER A 147 14.46 -1.24 0.69
C SER A 147 15.03 -1.42 -0.71
N LEU A 148 16.13 -2.15 -0.89
CA LEU A 148 16.63 -2.49 -2.22
C LEU A 148 15.74 -3.50 -2.93
N PHE A 149 15.24 -4.51 -2.23
CA PHE A 149 14.27 -5.44 -2.81
C PHE A 149 12.99 -4.73 -3.27
N LEU A 150 12.56 -3.70 -2.54
CA LEU A 150 11.45 -2.84 -2.95
C LEU A 150 11.71 -2.14 -4.29
N LEU A 151 12.88 -1.51 -4.42
CA LEU A 151 13.28 -0.81 -5.64
C LEU A 151 13.29 -1.75 -6.86
N LEU A 152 13.71 -3.00 -6.66
CA LEU A 152 13.90 -3.99 -7.71
C LEU A 152 12.67 -4.88 -7.96
N TRP A 153 11.51 -4.60 -7.37
CA TRP A 153 10.34 -5.47 -7.49
C TRP A 153 9.52 -5.13 -8.76
N PRO A 154 9.62 -5.91 -9.85
CA PRO A 154 9.04 -5.54 -11.14
C PRO A 154 7.51 -5.59 -11.17
N ALA A 155 6.90 -6.46 -10.37
CA ALA A 155 5.44 -6.54 -10.33
C ALA A 155 4.81 -5.27 -9.71
N ALA A 156 5.50 -4.63 -8.77
CA ALA A 156 5.04 -3.38 -8.17
C ALA A 156 5.00 -2.28 -9.22
N PHE A 157 5.98 -2.24 -10.10
CA PHE A 157 5.99 -1.31 -11.21
C PHE A 157 4.74 -1.41 -12.09
N MET A 158 4.32 -2.62 -12.48
CA MET A 158 3.15 -2.81 -13.33
C MET A 158 1.81 -2.44 -12.66
N TYR A 159 1.65 -2.76 -11.37
CA TYR A 159 0.36 -2.58 -10.69
C TYR A 159 0.19 -1.22 -10.01
N ILE A 160 1.29 -0.52 -9.72
CA ILE A 160 1.27 0.72 -8.93
C ILE A 160 1.38 1.96 -9.81
N ALA A 161 1.92 1.80 -11.03
CA ALA A 161 1.93 2.83 -12.05
C ALA A 161 0.58 3.03 -12.77
N VAL A 162 -0.49 2.44 -12.23
CA VAL A 162 -1.85 2.51 -12.77
C VAL A 162 -2.80 2.89 -11.62
N PRO A 163 -3.86 3.70 -11.85
CA PRO A 163 -4.83 4.08 -10.84
C PRO A 163 -5.71 2.88 -10.45
N LEU A 164 -5.16 1.98 -9.63
CA LEU A 164 -5.84 0.78 -9.17
C LEU A 164 -5.93 0.72 -7.64
N ARG A 165 -6.79 -0.16 -7.13
CA ARG A 165 -6.99 -0.36 -5.68
C ARG A 165 -5.85 -1.11 -4.99
N GLU A 166 -4.97 -1.73 -5.76
CA GLU A 166 -3.91 -2.63 -5.32
C GLU A 166 -2.96 -1.92 -4.36
N ALA A 167 -2.70 -0.62 -4.55
CA ALA A 167 -1.88 0.18 -3.64
C ALA A 167 -2.47 0.23 -2.22
N TYR A 168 -3.79 0.38 -2.08
CA TYR A 168 -4.47 0.38 -0.78
C TYR A 168 -4.41 -0.98 -0.11
N ILE A 169 -4.58 -2.05 -0.90
CA ILE A 169 -4.46 -3.43 -0.42
C ILE A 169 -3.03 -3.69 0.07
N LEU A 170 -2.02 -3.23 -0.67
CA LEU A 170 -0.61 -3.37 -0.29
C LEU A 170 -0.27 -2.57 0.98
N LEU A 171 -0.84 -1.36 1.14
CA LEU A 171 -0.74 -0.60 2.38
C LEU A 171 -1.34 -1.37 3.56
N ALA A 172 -2.58 -1.84 3.42
CA ALA A 172 -3.26 -2.64 4.44
C ALA A 172 -2.50 -3.94 4.77
N MET A 173 -1.91 -4.59 3.76
CA MET A 173 -1.07 -5.77 3.92
C MET A 173 0.23 -5.46 4.67
N GLY A 174 0.88 -4.34 4.39
CA GLY A 174 2.05 -3.88 5.14
C GLY A 174 1.74 -3.68 6.63
N ILE A 175 0.57 -3.11 6.94
CA ILE A 175 0.07 -2.95 8.32
C ILE A 175 -0.21 -4.31 8.97
N TYR A 176 -0.92 -5.19 8.25
CA TYR A 176 -1.26 -6.53 8.71
C TYR A 176 -0.02 -7.37 9.05
N LEU A 177 0.94 -7.46 8.11
CA LEU A 177 2.17 -8.21 8.30
C LEU A 177 3.04 -7.65 9.43
N THR A 178 3.10 -6.32 9.58
CA THR A 178 3.72 -5.68 10.75
C THR A 178 3.05 -6.12 12.05
N GLY A 179 1.72 -6.22 12.04
CA GLY A 179 0.93 -6.75 13.14
C GLY A 179 1.25 -8.19 13.47
N VAL A 180 1.40 -9.06 12.47
CA VAL A 180 1.84 -10.45 12.64
C VAL A 180 3.20 -10.48 13.35
N VAL A 181 4.19 -9.74 12.85
CA VAL A 181 5.54 -9.72 13.43
C VAL A 181 5.51 -9.19 14.86
N ARG A 182 4.77 -8.10 15.12
CA ARG A 182 4.62 -7.50 16.46
C ARG A 182 3.88 -8.41 17.44
N LEU A 183 2.87 -9.16 16.99
CA LEU A 183 2.20 -10.14 17.83
C LEU A 183 3.14 -11.28 18.20
N LEU A 184 3.92 -11.79 17.23
CA LEU A 184 4.85 -12.88 17.45
C LEU A 184 5.99 -12.52 18.41
N HIS A 185 6.48 -11.28 18.40
CA HIS A 185 7.65 -10.87 19.20
C HIS A 185 7.29 -10.08 20.47
N VAL A 186 6.32 -9.16 20.39
CA VAL A 186 5.98 -8.20 21.47
C VAL A 186 4.61 -8.52 22.09
N GLY A 187 3.81 -9.40 21.48
CA GLY A 187 2.46 -9.73 21.96
C GLY A 187 1.40 -8.67 21.67
N LYS A 188 1.70 -7.65 20.86
CA LYS A 188 0.75 -6.56 20.54
C LYS A 188 -0.05 -6.89 19.28
N ALA A 189 -1.37 -7.08 19.44
CA ALA A 189 -2.28 -7.43 18.33
C ALA A 189 -2.90 -6.23 17.59
N PHE A 190 -2.75 -5.00 18.10
CA PHE A 190 -3.47 -3.82 17.55
C PHE A 190 -3.30 -3.66 16.03
N HIS A 191 -2.07 -3.67 15.54
CA HIS A 191 -1.77 -3.52 14.11
C HIS A 191 -2.26 -4.69 13.26
N LEU A 192 -2.33 -5.90 13.85
CA LEU A 192 -2.87 -7.08 13.18
C LEU A 192 -4.37 -6.90 12.93
N LEU A 193 -5.11 -6.49 13.96
CA LEU A 193 -6.56 -6.27 13.87
C LEU A 193 -6.90 -5.12 12.92
N VAL A 194 -6.18 -4.00 13.00
CA VAL A 194 -6.37 -2.85 12.09
C VAL A 194 -6.07 -3.26 10.64
N GLY A 195 -4.94 -3.94 10.39
CA GLY A 195 -4.60 -4.41 9.05
C GLY A 195 -5.60 -5.44 8.50
N ALA A 196 -6.08 -6.36 9.35
CA ALA A 196 -7.09 -7.34 8.96
C ALA A 196 -8.41 -6.67 8.57
N LEU A 197 -8.90 -5.72 9.39
CA LEU A 197 -10.11 -4.96 9.09
C LEU A 197 -9.99 -4.21 7.76
N LEU A 198 -8.88 -3.51 7.54
CA LEU A 198 -8.65 -2.78 6.29
C LEU A 198 -8.61 -3.72 5.07
N LEU A 199 -7.94 -4.87 5.17
CA LEU A 199 -7.89 -5.86 4.09
C LEU A 199 -9.28 -6.40 3.74
N LEU A 200 -10.11 -6.69 4.74
CA LEU A 200 -11.47 -7.20 4.54
C LEU A 200 -12.37 -6.15 3.90
N LEU A 201 -12.26 -4.88 4.32
CA LEU A 201 -12.99 -3.76 3.72
C LEU A 201 -12.62 -3.54 2.26
N LEU A 202 -11.33 -3.65 1.92
CA LEU A 202 -10.84 -3.43 0.56
C LEU A 202 -11.06 -4.65 -0.36
N ARG A 203 -11.06 -5.86 0.20
CA ARG A 203 -11.22 -7.10 -0.57
C ARG A 203 -11.82 -8.21 0.31
N MET A 204 -13.14 -8.31 0.32
CA MET A 204 -13.86 -9.34 1.09
C MET A 204 -13.43 -10.79 0.73
N GLN A 205 -12.94 -11.05 -0.48
CA GLN A 205 -12.45 -12.40 -0.84
C GLN A 205 -11.25 -12.84 0.03
N LEU A 206 -10.50 -11.89 0.62
CA LEU A 206 -9.41 -12.21 1.54
C LEU A 206 -9.89 -12.74 2.89
N LEU A 207 -11.20 -12.73 3.16
CA LEU A 207 -11.80 -13.24 4.39
C LEU A 207 -11.38 -14.68 4.69
N ILE A 208 -11.36 -15.54 3.68
CA ILE A 208 -11.01 -16.95 3.79
C ILE A 208 -9.56 -17.14 4.26
N ALA A 209 -8.66 -16.20 3.96
CA ALA A 209 -7.26 -16.29 4.38
C ALA A 209 -6.98 -15.49 5.66
N VAL A 210 -7.47 -14.26 5.75
CA VAL A 210 -7.14 -13.32 6.82
C VAL A 210 -7.75 -13.75 8.16
N ILE A 211 -9.01 -14.20 8.17
CA ILE A 211 -9.68 -14.58 9.43
C ILE A 211 -9.02 -15.82 10.05
N PRO A 212 -8.82 -16.95 9.34
CA PRO A 212 -8.20 -18.12 9.94
C PRO A 212 -6.79 -17.85 10.44
N VAL A 213 -5.96 -17.14 9.64
CA VAL A 213 -4.59 -16.80 10.03
C VAL A 213 -4.58 -15.92 11.28
N THR A 214 -5.44 -14.89 11.32
CA THR A 214 -5.56 -14.00 12.49
C THR A 214 -6.00 -14.78 13.72
N ALA A 215 -7.01 -15.64 13.60
CA ALA A 215 -7.54 -16.44 14.69
C ALA A 215 -6.48 -17.41 15.25
N VAL A 216 -5.78 -18.14 14.38
CA VAL A 216 -4.69 -19.05 14.76
C VAL A 216 -3.59 -18.30 15.51
N LEU A 217 -3.15 -17.14 15.01
CA LEU A 217 -2.11 -16.34 15.65
C LEU A 217 -2.51 -15.83 17.03
N LEU A 218 -3.76 -15.39 17.20
CA LEU A 218 -4.28 -14.92 18.49
C LEU A 218 -4.41 -16.06 19.50
N ILE A 219 -4.88 -17.23 19.08
CA ILE A 219 -4.99 -18.43 19.94
C ILE A 219 -3.60 -18.91 20.35
N TRP A 220 -2.65 -18.97 19.42
CA TRP A 220 -1.29 -19.43 19.69
C TRP A 220 -0.64 -18.63 20.82
N LYS A 221 -0.83 -17.31 20.85
CA LYS A 221 -0.24 -16.41 21.84
C LYS A 221 -0.98 -16.35 23.18
N ARG A 222 -2.17 -16.92 23.32
CA ARG A 222 -2.85 -16.99 24.62
C ARG A 222 -2.14 -17.97 25.57
N PRO A 223 -2.07 -17.68 26.88
CA PRO A 223 -1.56 -18.61 27.88
C PRO A 223 -2.61 -19.72 28.13
N MET A 224 -2.73 -20.66 27.19
CA MET A 224 -3.57 -21.85 27.31
C MET A 224 -2.71 -23.12 27.38
N ALA A 225 -3.24 -24.21 27.94
CA ALA A 225 -2.60 -25.51 27.86
C ALA A 225 -2.45 -25.94 26.40
N THR A 226 -1.35 -26.62 26.06
CA THR A 226 -0.96 -26.94 24.68
C THR A 226 -2.02 -27.75 23.93
N TRP A 227 -2.74 -28.64 24.63
CA TRP A 227 -3.83 -29.44 24.09
C TRP A 227 -5.08 -28.60 23.75
N LEU A 228 -5.40 -27.59 24.57
CA LEU A 228 -6.49 -26.65 24.28
C LEU A 228 -6.16 -25.74 23.08
N ARG A 229 -4.88 -25.36 22.92
CA ARG A 229 -4.43 -24.63 21.72
C ARG A 229 -4.55 -25.47 20.46
N ALA A 230 -4.11 -26.73 20.52
CA ALA A 230 -4.20 -27.65 19.40
C ALA A 230 -5.66 -27.94 19.00
N ALA A 231 -6.55 -28.15 19.98
CA ALA A 231 -7.98 -28.34 19.73
C ALA A 231 -8.65 -27.09 19.11
N ALA A 232 -8.33 -25.90 19.60
CA ALA A 232 -8.87 -24.65 19.07
C ALA A 232 -8.36 -24.33 17.64
N VAL A 233 -7.12 -24.69 17.32
CA VAL A 233 -6.57 -24.54 15.95
C VAL A 233 -7.16 -25.58 15.01
N ALA A 234 -7.32 -26.83 15.46
CA ALA A 234 -7.94 -27.90 14.66
C ALA A 234 -9.42 -27.62 14.35
N GLY A 235 -10.16 -27.03 15.29
CA GLY A 235 -11.56 -26.64 15.09
C GLY A 235 -11.78 -25.47 14.13
N ILE A 236 -10.72 -24.72 13.77
CA ILE A 236 -10.78 -23.65 12.75
C ILE A 236 -10.44 -24.21 11.35
N ALA A 237 -9.86 -25.42 11.27
CA ALA A 237 -9.46 -26.07 10.03
C ALA A 237 -10.53 -27.00 9.43
N ILE A 238 -11.70 -27.12 10.08
CA ILE A 238 -12.89 -27.85 9.62
C ILE A 238 -13.95 -26.83 9.20
#